data_AF-A0A1H3U1S5-F1
#
_entry.id   AF-A0A1H3U1S5-F1
#
_cell.length_a   1.000
_cell.length_b   1.000
_cell.length_c   1.000
_cell.angle_alpha   90.00
_cell.angle_beta   90.00
_cell.angle_gamma   90.00
#
_symmetry.space_group_name_H-M   'P 1'
#
loop_
_entity.id
_entity.type
_entity.pdbx_description
1 polymer ?
#
loop_
_entity_poly.entity_id
_entity_poly.type
_entity_poly.pdbx_seq_one_letter_code
_entity_poly.pdbx_strand_id
1 'polypeptide(L)'
;MSILNRENDGLHPILLTLARMVARDKAISRDDLINVCVPHSGIDKESGKETDNDKRKDLASRARATLLRWVALGLFAEDRDQVRLDIELTRGESVDAFTERLPAICRGLALRLEYGMPMWPANGSISEEDVGRTADLCRGLAWCLTQDIYALPSTHGEIESLITTQVQTGRFIFLNDTRWAGFRSWARFLGFATGDDSSFFFDPTVAVRSELKEVIRKGETVPAAEFVSRLAIRLPVLDSGVYRLEVEQVLRPESWTAPATGHLSTALSFALRRLQKQGMIGLVTLADAGSRLTLVGQGGRTWESFTHISLLRDAS
;
A
#
# COMPACT_ATOMS: atom_id res chain seq x y z
N MET A 1 11.87 12.30 2.59
CA MET A 1 11.47 11.86 1.22
C MET A 1 10.28 10.92 1.37
N SER A 2 9.27 10.94 0.48
CA SER A 2 7.97 10.24 0.65
C SER A 2 7.42 9.72 -0.68
N ILE A 3 6.33 8.92 -0.73
CA ILE A 3 5.55 8.69 -1.97
C ILE A 3 4.22 9.45 -2.04
N LEU A 4 3.85 10.20 -1.00
CA LEU A 4 2.51 10.76 -0.82
C LEU A 4 2.36 12.22 -1.29
N ASN A 5 3.44 12.98 -1.49
CA ASN A 5 3.32 14.34 -2.03
C ASN A 5 3.17 14.25 -3.54
N ARG A 6 1.95 14.42 -4.04
CA ARG A 6 1.63 14.29 -5.48
C ARG A 6 2.43 15.24 -6.39
N GLU A 7 2.92 16.36 -5.86
CA GLU A 7 3.72 17.32 -6.61
C GLU A 7 5.19 16.89 -6.69
N ASN A 8 5.74 16.38 -5.58
CA ASN A 8 7.17 16.13 -5.43
C ASN A 8 7.60 14.66 -5.45
N ASP A 9 6.65 13.74 -5.28
CA ASP A 9 6.91 12.30 -5.09
C ASP A 9 6.31 11.42 -6.20
N GLY A 10 5.52 12.01 -7.11
CA GLY A 10 4.98 11.34 -8.28
C GLY A 10 3.56 10.79 -8.14
N LEU A 11 3.07 10.16 -9.21
CA LEU A 11 1.71 9.61 -9.31
C LEU A 11 1.75 8.17 -9.85
N HIS A 12 0.94 7.27 -9.29
CA HIS A 12 0.90 5.87 -9.75
C HIS A 12 0.53 5.68 -11.23
N PRO A 13 -0.32 6.52 -11.89
CA PRO A 13 -0.56 6.37 -13.32
C PRO A 13 0.68 6.68 -14.16
N ILE A 14 1.48 7.66 -13.73
CA ILE A 14 2.77 7.96 -14.37
C ILE A 14 3.73 6.79 -14.17
N LEU A 15 3.81 6.24 -12.95
CA LEU A 15 4.61 5.05 -12.68
C LEU A 15 4.25 3.88 -13.60
N LEU A 16 2.96 3.63 -13.79
CA LEU A 16 2.47 2.56 -14.66
C LEU A 16 2.93 2.76 -16.11
N THR A 17 2.85 3.99 -16.63
CA THR A 17 3.38 4.32 -17.95
C THR A 17 4.90 4.09 -18.02
N LEU A 18 5.67 4.61 -17.04
CA LEU A 18 7.12 4.46 -17.01
C LEU A 18 7.52 2.97 -16.97
N ALA A 19 6.92 2.19 -16.08
CA ALA A 19 7.23 0.77 -15.90
C ALA A 19 6.88 -0.05 -17.15
N ARG A 20 5.72 0.21 -17.78
CA ARG A 20 5.33 -0.45 -19.04
C ARG A 20 6.33 -0.18 -20.16
N MET A 21 6.79 1.06 -20.28
CA MET A 21 7.74 1.46 -21.31
C MET A 21 9.10 0.79 -21.12
N VAL A 22 9.63 0.81 -19.90
CA VAL A 22 10.91 0.15 -19.58
C VAL A 22 10.79 -1.37 -19.74
N ALA A 23 9.66 -1.99 -19.36
CA ALA A 23 9.44 -3.43 -19.57
C ALA A 23 9.43 -3.81 -21.05
N ARG A 24 8.86 -2.97 -21.91
CA ARG A 24 8.79 -3.20 -23.36
C ARG A 24 10.15 -3.03 -24.02
N ASP A 25 10.84 -1.92 -23.72
CA ASP A 25 12.04 -1.50 -24.44
C ASP A 25 13.33 -2.04 -23.77
N LYS A 26 13.21 -2.63 -22.57
CA LYS A 26 14.26 -3.21 -21.69
C LYS A 26 15.28 -2.21 -21.16
N ALA A 27 15.68 -1.26 -21.98
CA ALA A 27 16.50 -0.11 -21.63
C ALA A 27 16.05 1.07 -22.49
N ILE A 28 15.89 2.24 -21.88
CA ILE A 28 15.43 3.46 -22.54
C ILE A 28 16.16 4.65 -21.95
N SER A 29 16.45 5.68 -22.76
CA SER A 29 17.07 6.90 -22.24
C SER A 29 16.14 7.59 -21.24
N ARG A 30 16.71 8.30 -20.27
CA ARG A 30 15.91 9.05 -19.29
C ARG A 30 14.99 10.05 -19.99
N ASP A 31 15.52 10.79 -20.95
CA ASP A 31 14.76 11.82 -21.65
C ASP A 31 13.62 11.24 -22.50
N ASP A 32 13.87 10.15 -23.24
CA ASP A 32 12.81 9.49 -24.03
C ASP A 32 11.70 8.96 -23.12
N LEU A 33 12.08 8.37 -21.98
CA LEU A 33 11.12 7.85 -21.01
C LEU A 33 10.24 8.96 -20.42
N ILE A 34 10.81 10.12 -20.09
CA ILE A 34 10.04 11.28 -19.62
C ILE A 34 9.14 11.83 -20.73
N ASN A 35 9.64 11.89 -21.97
CA ASN A 35 8.88 12.39 -23.12
C ASN A 35 7.63 11.54 -23.43
N VAL A 36 7.66 10.24 -23.14
CA VAL A 36 6.49 9.37 -23.31
C VAL A 36 5.35 9.74 -22.35
N CYS A 37 5.66 10.28 -21.17
CA CYS A 37 4.65 10.76 -20.23
C CYS A 37 4.07 12.13 -20.63
N VAL A 38 4.66 12.83 -21.61
CA VAL A 38 4.22 14.16 -22.03
C VAL A 38 3.44 14.05 -23.34
N PRO A 39 2.22 14.60 -23.46
CA PRO A 39 1.49 14.57 -24.71
C PRO A 39 2.29 15.25 -25.82
N HIS A 40 2.42 14.56 -26.95
CA HIS A 40 2.99 15.14 -28.15
C HIS A 40 1.93 16.08 -28.71
N SER A 41 2.26 17.36 -28.84
CA SER A 41 1.36 18.38 -29.38
C SER A 41 0.79 17.92 -30.72
N GLY A 42 -0.51 17.62 -30.74
CA GLY A 42 -1.29 17.78 -31.96
C GLY A 42 -1.15 19.23 -32.40
N ILE A 43 -1.01 19.45 -33.71
CA ILE A 43 -0.90 20.79 -34.28
C ILE A 43 -2.29 21.46 -34.16
N ASP A 44 -2.66 21.92 -32.98
CA ASP A 44 -3.73 22.90 -32.82
C ASP A 44 -3.11 24.29 -32.94
N LYS A 45 -2.85 24.67 -34.20
CA LYS A 45 -2.35 25.99 -34.61
C LYS A 45 -3.27 27.15 -34.23
N GLU A 46 -4.41 26.90 -33.59
CA GLU A 46 -5.43 27.93 -33.33
C GLU A 46 -5.48 28.41 -31.88
N SER A 47 -4.84 27.75 -30.90
CA SER A 47 -5.00 28.16 -29.50
C SER A 47 -3.82 28.91 -28.88
N GLY A 48 -2.59 28.77 -29.38
CA GLY A 48 -1.45 29.67 -29.09
C GLY A 48 -1.24 30.14 -27.64
N LYS A 49 -1.76 29.41 -26.64
CA LYS A 49 -1.82 29.84 -25.24
C LYS A 49 -0.64 29.25 -24.45
N GLU A 50 0.07 30.10 -23.73
CA GLU A 50 1.13 29.74 -22.75
C GLU A 50 0.72 28.61 -21.79
N THR A 51 -0.58 28.45 -21.53
CA THR A 51 -1.14 27.43 -20.64
C THR A 51 -0.83 25.98 -21.03
N ASP A 52 -0.53 25.69 -22.30
CA ASP A 52 -0.23 24.32 -22.74
C ASP A 52 1.24 23.95 -22.48
N ASN A 53 2.14 24.93 -22.52
CA ASN A 53 3.55 24.75 -22.22
C ASN A 53 3.78 24.49 -20.72
N ASP A 54 3.07 25.22 -19.84
CA ASP A 54 3.19 25.05 -18.39
C ASP A 54 2.67 23.69 -17.91
N LYS A 55 1.56 23.20 -18.48
CA LYS A 55 1.05 21.84 -18.19
C LYS A 55 2.04 20.75 -18.61
N ARG A 56 2.71 20.92 -19.75
CA ARG A 56 3.74 19.97 -20.21
C ARG A 56 4.95 19.97 -19.29
N LYS A 57 5.41 21.15 -18.86
CA LYS A 57 6.50 21.28 -17.87
C LYS A 57 6.13 20.63 -16.54
N ASP A 58 4.92 20.85 -16.04
CA ASP A 58 4.42 20.21 -14.81
C ASP A 58 4.43 18.68 -14.93
N LEU A 59 3.88 18.13 -16.02
CA LEU A 59 3.82 16.68 -16.22
C LEU A 59 5.21 16.06 -16.36
N ALA A 60 6.13 16.72 -17.07
CA ALA A 60 7.51 16.29 -17.17
C ALA A 60 8.22 16.34 -15.79
N SER A 61 7.96 17.37 -14.98
CA SER A 61 8.45 17.47 -13.62
C SER A 61 7.96 16.31 -12.75
N ARG A 62 6.65 16.02 -12.79
CA ARG A 62 6.04 14.88 -12.07
C ARG A 62 6.57 13.53 -12.55
N ALA A 63 6.86 13.38 -13.84
CA ALA A 63 7.47 12.17 -14.38
C ALA A 63 8.90 11.97 -13.86
N ARG A 64 9.70 13.05 -13.81
CA ARG A 64 11.05 13.00 -13.22
C ARG A 64 11.01 12.67 -11.74
N ALA A 65 10.08 13.28 -10.99
CA ALA A 65 9.87 12.99 -9.58
C ALA A 65 9.48 11.53 -9.33
N THR A 66 8.50 11.02 -10.10
CA THR A 66 8.09 9.61 -10.06
C THR A 66 9.28 8.68 -10.35
N LEU A 67 10.02 8.92 -11.43
CA LEU A 67 11.17 8.09 -11.80
C LEU A 67 12.22 8.10 -10.69
N LEU A 68 12.63 9.28 -10.22
CA LEU A 68 13.62 9.43 -9.14
C LEU A 68 13.20 8.65 -7.88
N ARG A 69 11.92 8.75 -7.51
CA ARG A 69 11.37 8.05 -6.35
C ARG A 69 11.48 6.55 -6.49
N TRP A 70 11.11 6.01 -7.65
CA TRP A 70 11.07 4.57 -7.89
C TRP A 70 12.43 3.97 -8.27
N VAL A 71 13.40 4.79 -8.69
CA VAL A 71 14.83 4.42 -8.64
C VAL A 71 15.28 4.27 -7.19
N ALA A 72 14.97 5.25 -6.33
CA ALA A 72 15.38 5.23 -4.92
C ALA A 72 14.74 4.10 -4.08
N LEU A 73 13.66 3.49 -4.58
CA LEU A 73 12.99 2.32 -4.00
C LEU A 73 13.36 1.00 -4.68
N GLY A 74 14.22 1.02 -5.69
CA GLY A 74 14.74 -0.19 -6.36
C GLY A 74 13.77 -0.84 -7.36
N LEU A 75 12.82 -0.09 -7.94
CA LEU A 75 12.07 -0.58 -9.10
C LEU A 75 12.85 -0.40 -10.39
N PHE A 76 13.58 0.72 -10.48
CA PHE A 76 14.39 1.08 -11.64
C PHE A 76 15.86 1.20 -11.25
N ALA A 77 16.74 0.84 -12.17
CA ALA A 77 18.15 1.18 -12.13
C ALA A 77 18.47 2.17 -13.25
N GLU A 78 19.38 3.11 -12.98
CA GLU A 78 19.84 4.11 -13.94
C GLU A 78 21.36 4.00 -14.08
N ASP A 79 21.85 3.71 -15.30
CA ASP A 79 23.28 3.67 -15.63
C ASP A 79 23.52 4.39 -16.96
N ARG A 80 24.48 5.32 -17.00
CA ARG A 80 24.86 6.09 -18.20
C ARG A 80 23.65 6.60 -18.99
N ASP A 81 22.70 7.23 -18.30
CA ASP A 81 21.46 7.79 -18.85
C ASP A 81 20.44 6.76 -19.38
N GLN A 82 20.67 5.46 -19.16
CA GLN A 82 19.73 4.39 -19.49
C GLN A 82 18.99 3.92 -18.24
N VAL A 83 17.67 3.87 -18.34
CA VAL A 83 16.78 3.35 -17.29
C VAL A 83 16.37 1.93 -17.62
N ARG A 84 16.46 1.04 -16.63
CA ARG A 84 16.06 -0.38 -16.70
C ARG A 84 15.24 -0.76 -15.47
N LEU A 85 14.52 -1.88 -15.54
CA LEU A 85 13.92 -2.47 -14.35
C LEU A 85 15.00 -3.13 -13.49
N ASP A 86 14.99 -2.84 -12.18
CA ASP A 86 15.86 -3.46 -11.17
C ASP A 86 15.15 -4.57 -10.40
N ILE A 87 14.30 -5.30 -11.11
CA ILE A 87 13.50 -6.39 -10.59
C ILE A 87 13.53 -7.56 -11.57
N GLU A 88 13.28 -8.76 -11.05
CA GLU A 88 13.19 -9.94 -11.90
C GLU A 88 11.86 -9.95 -12.68
N LEU A 89 11.99 -10.11 -13.99
CA LEU A 89 10.86 -10.39 -14.88
C LEU A 89 10.69 -11.90 -15.02
N THR A 90 9.45 -12.37 -15.01
CA THR A 90 9.19 -13.80 -15.22
C THR A 90 9.56 -14.14 -16.67
N ARG A 91 10.21 -15.29 -16.89
CA ARG A 91 10.64 -15.69 -18.24
C ARG A 91 9.43 -15.79 -19.18
N GLY A 92 9.47 -15.04 -20.28
CA GLY A 92 8.38 -15.02 -21.28
C GLY A 92 7.16 -14.21 -20.85
N GLU A 93 7.25 -13.43 -19.77
CA GLU A 93 6.20 -12.54 -19.31
C GLU A 93 5.89 -11.44 -20.34
N SER A 94 4.60 -11.24 -20.62
CA SER A 94 4.15 -10.11 -21.44
C SER A 94 4.16 -8.81 -20.63
N VAL A 95 4.23 -7.67 -21.31
CA VAL A 95 4.15 -6.36 -20.66
C VAL A 95 2.83 -6.19 -19.88
N ASP A 96 1.73 -6.77 -20.38
CA ASP A 96 0.44 -6.70 -19.70
C ASP A 96 0.44 -7.54 -18.41
N ALA A 97 0.93 -8.79 -18.45
CA ALA A 97 1.07 -9.61 -17.24
C ALA A 97 1.99 -8.95 -16.20
N PHE A 98 3.10 -8.34 -16.64
CA PHE A 98 3.95 -7.54 -15.77
C PHE A 98 3.19 -6.36 -15.14
N THR A 99 2.38 -5.65 -15.93
CA THR A 99 1.61 -4.50 -15.46
C THR A 99 0.58 -4.91 -14.40
N GLU A 100 -0.07 -6.06 -14.59
CA GLU A 100 -1.04 -6.60 -13.63
C GLU A 100 -0.42 -6.88 -12.26
N ARG A 101 0.84 -7.37 -12.22
CA ARG A 101 1.56 -7.59 -10.96
C ARG A 101 2.35 -6.39 -10.44
N LEU A 102 2.45 -5.29 -11.21
CA LEU A 102 3.19 -4.09 -10.81
C LEU A 102 2.76 -3.53 -9.44
N PRO A 103 1.45 -3.41 -9.12
CA PRO A 103 0.99 -3.10 -7.76
C PRO A 103 1.66 -3.90 -6.64
N ALA A 104 1.80 -5.21 -6.83
CA ALA A 104 2.37 -6.11 -5.82
C ALA A 104 3.88 -5.90 -5.67
N ILE A 105 4.60 -5.72 -6.78
CA ILE A 105 6.02 -5.34 -6.76
C ILE A 105 6.20 -4.03 -6.00
N CYS A 106 5.45 -2.99 -6.39
CA CYS A 106 5.53 -1.67 -5.81
C CYS A 106 5.25 -1.68 -4.32
N ARG A 107 4.25 -2.47 -3.88
CA ARG A 107 3.94 -2.68 -2.47
C ARG A 107 5.09 -3.34 -1.73
N GLY A 108 5.65 -4.42 -2.28
CA GLY A 108 6.79 -5.12 -1.68
C GLY A 108 8.02 -4.22 -1.52
N LEU A 109 8.29 -3.34 -2.48
CA LEU A 109 9.36 -2.35 -2.38
C LEU A 109 9.04 -1.28 -1.34
N ALA A 110 7.87 -0.66 -1.40
CA ALA A 110 7.50 0.46 -0.53
C ALA A 110 7.38 0.07 0.96
N LEU A 111 7.09 -1.19 1.26
CA LEU A 111 6.96 -1.73 2.63
C LEU A 111 8.25 -2.36 3.17
N ARG A 112 9.39 -2.25 2.48
CA ARG A 112 10.67 -2.73 3.03
C ARG A 112 11.04 -1.93 4.27
N LEU A 113 11.51 -2.63 5.30
CA LEU A 113 11.91 -2.04 6.58
C LEU A 113 12.95 -0.94 6.44
N GLU A 114 13.94 -1.13 5.55
CA GLU A 114 14.98 -0.14 5.24
C GLU A 114 14.44 1.19 4.70
N TYR A 115 13.24 1.20 4.12
CA TYR A 115 12.61 2.42 3.60
C TYR A 115 11.53 2.97 4.53
N GLY A 116 10.83 2.12 5.30
CA GLY A 116 9.78 2.58 6.21
C GLY A 116 10.25 2.98 7.61
N MET A 117 11.43 2.52 8.05
CA MET A 117 11.97 2.82 9.37
C MET A 117 13.06 3.92 9.35
N PRO A 118 13.20 4.71 10.43
CA PRO A 118 12.29 4.77 11.59
C PRO A 118 10.95 5.44 11.21
N MET A 119 9.85 5.00 11.83
CA MET A 119 8.51 5.57 11.55
C MET A 119 8.29 6.94 12.18
N TRP A 120 9.11 7.32 13.16
CA TRP A 120 8.93 8.55 13.93
C TRP A 120 10.27 9.24 14.12
N PRO A 121 10.31 10.59 14.15
CA PRO A 121 11.53 11.31 14.49
C PRO A 121 12.00 10.95 15.90
N ALA A 122 13.30 10.69 16.07
CA ALA A 122 13.89 10.30 17.35
C ALA A 122 13.77 11.41 18.41
N ASN A 123 13.76 12.67 17.99
CA ASN A 123 13.64 13.85 18.84
C ASN A 123 12.19 14.18 19.24
N GLY A 124 11.19 13.40 18.80
CA GLY A 124 9.77 13.65 19.08
C GLY A 124 9.18 14.87 18.35
N SER A 125 9.89 15.41 17.36
CA SER A 125 9.36 16.48 16.50
C SER A 125 8.27 15.94 15.55
N ILE A 126 7.38 16.84 15.12
CA ILE A 126 6.42 16.57 14.04
C ILE A 126 7.10 16.99 12.74
N SER A 127 7.88 16.09 12.17
CA SER A 127 8.65 16.33 10.96
C SER A 127 8.83 15.03 10.15
N GLU A 128 8.99 15.18 8.84
CA GLU A 128 9.40 14.10 7.92
C GLU A 128 10.93 14.05 7.73
N GLU A 129 11.66 14.82 8.54
CA GLU A 129 13.12 14.74 8.66
C GLU A 129 13.51 13.54 9.53
N ASP A 130 14.63 12.91 9.19
CA ASP A 130 15.22 11.76 9.91
C ASP A 130 14.30 10.53 10.08
N VAL A 131 13.24 10.42 9.28
CA VAL A 131 12.39 9.22 9.19
C VAL A 131 12.61 8.44 7.90
N GLY A 132 12.07 7.23 7.86
CA GLY A 132 12.08 6.38 6.67
C GLY A 132 11.46 7.08 5.45
N ARG A 133 12.02 6.80 4.27
CA ARG A 133 11.57 7.33 2.96
C ARG A 133 10.13 6.97 2.60
N THR A 134 9.55 5.95 3.22
CA THR A 134 8.14 5.53 3.03
C THR A 134 7.40 5.49 4.37
N ALA A 135 7.96 6.10 5.43
CA ALA A 135 7.38 6.09 6.76
C ALA A 135 5.96 6.64 6.78
N ASP A 136 5.68 7.70 6.01
CA ASP A 136 4.35 8.30 5.94
C ASP A 136 3.30 7.40 5.29
N LEU A 137 3.63 6.70 4.21
CA LEU A 137 2.79 5.64 3.66
C LEU A 137 2.55 4.53 4.68
N CYS A 138 3.61 4.07 5.36
CA CYS A 138 3.52 2.98 6.32
C CYS A 138 2.65 3.37 7.52
N ARG A 139 2.83 4.58 8.07
CA ARG A 139 1.98 5.16 9.12
C ARG A 139 0.53 5.24 8.68
N GLY A 140 0.27 5.82 7.51
CA GLY A 140 -1.08 5.97 6.97
C GLY A 140 -1.79 4.63 6.79
N LEU A 141 -1.12 3.66 6.15
CA LEU A 141 -1.68 2.33 5.94
C LEU A 141 -1.94 1.62 7.26
N ALA A 142 -0.94 1.55 8.14
CA ALA A 142 -1.07 0.89 9.43
C ALA A 142 -2.19 1.52 10.25
N TRP A 143 -2.27 2.85 10.35
CA TRP A 143 -3.32 3.54 11.08
C TRP A 143 -4.71 3.32 10.49
N CYS A 144 -4.90 3.46 9.18
CA CYS A 144 -6.22 3.23 8.58
C CYS A 144 -6.69 1.77 8.76
N LEU A 145 -5.77 0.80 8.70
CA LEU A 145 -6.08 -0.62 8.87
C LEU A 145 -6.26 -1.02 10.35
N THR A 146 -5.91 -0.16 11.32
CA THR A 146 -6.25 -0.36 12.74
C THR A 146 -7.66 0.10 13.11
N GLN A 147 -8.30 0.91 12.25
CA GLN A 147 -9.65 1.43 12.51
C GLN A 147 -10.73 0.38 12.23
N ASP A 148 -11.95 0.67 12.67
CA ASP A 148 -13.14 0.00 12.12
C ASP A 148 -13.35 0.50 10.68
N ILE A 149 -13.03 -0.35 9.70
CA ILE A 149 -13.15 0.00 8.27
C ILE A 149 -14.58 0.38 7.85
N TYR A 150 -15.60 -0.01 8.62
CA TYR A 150 -17.01 0.29 8.35
C TYR A 150 -17.45 1.64 8.92
N ALA A 151 -16.66 2.24 9.80
CA ALA A 151 -16.96 3.50 10.48
C ALA A 151 -15.92 4.59 10.25
N LEU A 152 -14.80 4.26 9.59
CA LEU A 152 -13.74 5.21 9.28
C LEU A 152 -14.28 6.31 8.33
N PRO A 153 -14.19 7.60 8.70
CA PRO A 153 -14.59 8.69 7.82
C PRO A 153 -13.77 8.73 6.52
N SER A 154 -14.31 9.41 5.51
CA SER A 154 -13.67 9.54 4.19
C SER A 154 -13.10 10.92 3.91
N THR A 155 -13.57 11.95 4.62
CA THR A 155 -13.12 13.33 4.42
C THR A 155 -11.84 13.63 5.19
N HIS A 156 -11.03 14.55 4.68
CA HIS A 156 -9.77 14.91 5.33
C HIS A 156 -9.96 15.49 6.74
N GLY A 157 -10.89 16.43 6.92
CA GLY A 157 -11.09 17.09 8.21
C GLY A 157 -11.57 16.15 9.31
N GLU A 158 -12.43 15.18 8.98
CA GLU A 158 -12.84 14.14 9.93
C GLU A 158 -11.69 13.19 10.27
N ILE A 159 -10.86 12.84 9.28
CA ILE A 159 -9.67 12.02 9.47
C ILE A 159 -8.65 12.75 10.36
N GLU A 160 -8.39 14.02 10.11
CA GLU A 160 -7.50 14.85 10.92
C GLU A 160 -8.00 14.98 12.37
N SER A 161 -9.30 15.18 12.55
CA SER A 161 -9.94 15.22 13.88
C SER A 161 -9.80 13.89 14.61
N LEU A 162 -10.02 12.77 13.91
CA LEU A 162 -9.87 11.42 14.48
C LEU A 162 -8.41 11.13 14.86
N ILE A 163 -7.46 11.45 13.97
CA ILE A 163 -6.01 11.33 14.24
C ILE A 163 -5.65 12.17 15.47
N THR A 164 -6.07 13.44 15.52
CA THR A 164 -5.78 14.34 16.64
C THR A 164 -6.35 13.81 17.95
N THR A 165 -7.47 13.09 17.91
CA THR A 165 -8.09 12.45 19.08
C THR A 165 -7.40 11.16 19.48
N GLN A 166 -6.92 10.36 18.53
CA GLN A 166 -6.34 9.04 18.79
C GLN A 166 -4.83 9.05 19.05
N VAL A 167 -4.07 9.94 18.43
CA VAL A 167 -2.60 9.85 18.40
C VAL A 167 -1.98 10.69 19.51
N GLN A 168 -1.06 10.11 20.26
CA GLN A 168 -0.30 10.77 21.33
C GLN A 168 0.35 12.07 20.88
N THR A 169 0.46 13.04 21.79
CA THR A 169 1.13 14.32 21.52
C THR A 169 2.57 14.11 21.06
N GLY A 170 3.00 14.86 20.03
CA GLY A 170 4.33 14.70 19.43
C GLY A 170 4.44 13.55 18.41
N ARG A 171 3.33 12.86 18.11
CA ARG A 171 3.22 11.87 17.04
C ARG A 171 2.19 12.35 16.00
N PHE A 172 2.32 11.85 14.77
CA PHE A 172 1.47 12.27 13.64
C PHE A 172 1.35 11.15 12.61
N ILE A 173 0.22 11.05 11.91
CA ILE A 173 0.05 10.08 10.81
C ILE A 173 0.35 10.73 9.46
N PHE A 174 -0.29 11.87 9.20
CA PHE A 174 -0.08 12.70 8.01
C PHE A 174 0.39 14.08 8.45
N LEU A 175 1.39 14.64 7.75
CA LEU A 175 1.92 15.97 8.07
C LEU A 175 0.98 17.11 7.63
N ASN A 176 0.22 16.92 6.55
CA ASN A 176 -0.71 17.93 6.01
C ASN A 176 -1.80 17.27 5.15
N ASP A 177 -2.75 18.09 4.70
CA ASP A 177 -3.92 17.72 3.90
C ASP A 177 -3.57 17.10 2.54
N THR A 178 -2.54 17.61 1.87
CA THR A 178 -2.13 17.12 0.55
C THR A 178 -1.69 15.65 0.58
N ARG A 179 -1.18 15.17 1.73
CA ARG A 179 -0.77 13.77 1.92
C ARG A 179 -1.94 12.81 1.86
N TRP A 180 -3.13 13.21 2.34
CA TRP A 180 -4.31 12.35 2.33
C TRP A 180 -4.76 11.99 0.92
N ALA A 181 -4.78 12.97 0.01
CA ALA A 181 -5.16 12.73 -1.38
C ALA A 181 -4.16 11.80 -2.10
N GLY A 182 -2.86 12.00 -1.88
CA GLY A 182 -1.83 11.10 -2.40
C GLY A 182 -1.95 9.69 -1.81
N PHE A 183 -2.17 9.60 -0.50
CA PHE A 183 -2.36 8.35 0.23
C PHE A 183 -3.52 7.52 -0.29
N ARG A 184 -4.71 8.11 -0.48
CA ARG A 184 -5.87 7.38 -1.00
C ARG A 184 -5.60 6.75 -2.37
N SER A 185 -4.92 7.50 -3.24
CA SER A 185 -4.52 7.04 -4.58
C SER A 185 -3.56 5.85 -4.50
N TRP A 186 -2.51 5.95 -3.66
CA TRP A 186 -1.54 4.87 -3.48
C TRP A 186 -2.12 3.66 -2.74
N ALA A 187 -2.91 3.85 -1.68
CA ALA A 187 -3.55 2.76 -0.95
C ALA A 187 -4.44 1.91 -1.88
N ARG A 188 -5.17 2.55 -2.81
CA ARG A 188 -5.94 1.84 -3.84
C ARG A 188 -5.03 1.09 -4.81
N PHE A 189 -4.03 1.77 -5.38
CA PHE A 189 -3.09 1.16 -6.32
C PHE A 189 -2.37 -0.04 -5.72
N LEU A 190 -1.92 0.04 -4.47
CA LEU A 190 -1.18 -1.01 -3.77
C LEU A 190 -2.09 -2.15 -3.25
N GLY A 191 -3.42 -2.02 -3.38
CA GLY A 191 -4.38 -3.07 -3.03
C GLY A 191 -4.84 -3.09 -1.57
N PHE A 192 -4.68 -1.97 -0.85
CA PHE A 192 -5.14 -1.77 0.53
C PHE A 192 -6.48 -1.05 0.65
N ALA A 193 -6.97 -0.48 -0.46
CA ALA A 193 -8.25 0.21 -0.51
C ALA A 193 -8.98 -0.05 -1.82
N THR A 194 -10.29 0.16 -1.80
CA THR A 194 -11.19 0.03 -2.94
C THR A 194 -12.19 1.21 -2.98
N GLY A 195 -13.08 1.19 -3.95
CA GLY A 195 -14.07 2.24 -4.17
C GLY A 195 -13.49 3.50 -4.81
N ASP A 196 -14.34 4.51 -4.98
CA ASP A 196 -14.00 5.79 -5.61
C ASP A 196 -13.87 6.92 -4.58
N ASP A 197 -14.03 8.17 -5.01
CA ASP A 197 -13.92 9.30 -4.09
C ASP A 197 -15.09 9.41 -3.11
N SER A 198 -16.25 8.84 -3.47
CA SER A 198 -17.50 8.84 -2.69
C SER A 198 -17.70 7.59 -1.82
N SER A 199 -17.00 6.50 -2.14
CA SER A 199 -17.20 5.17 -1.53
C SER A 199 -15.87 4.51 -1.12
N PHE A 200 -14.91 5.32 -0.67
CA PHE A 200 -13.57 4.85 -0.34
C PHE A 200 -13.56 3.93 0.88
N PHE A 201 -12.93 2.77 0.74
CA PHE A 201 -13.00 1.73 1.75
C PHE A 201 -11.67 0.98 1.87
N PHE A 202 -11.15 0.84 3.09
CA PHE A 202 -9.85 0.20 3.35
C PHE A 202 -9.97 -1.32 3.38
N ASP A 203 -10.10 -1.90 2.19
CA ASP A 203 -10.12 -3.34 1.96
C ASP A 203 -8.76 -3.87 1.48
N PRO A 204 -8.02 -4.60 2.32
CA PRO A 204 -6.72 -5.18 1.94
C PRO A 204 -6.83 -6.51 1.18
N THR A 205 -8.03 -6.93 0.74
CA THR A 205 -8.24 -8.22 0.04
C THR A 205 -7.26 -8.42 -1.12
N VAL A 206 -7.01 -7.39 -1.93
CA VAL A 206 -6.10 -7.50 -3.08
C VAL A 206 -4.67 -7.72 -2.62
N ALA A 207 -4.19 -6.93 -1.66
CA ALA A 207 -2.85 -7.09 -1.10
C ALA A 207 -2.67 -8.47 -0.46
N VAL A 208 -3.61 -8.91 0.38
CA VAL A 208 -3.56 -10.23 1.04
C VAL A 208 -3.55 -11.35 0.00
N ARG A 209 -4.40 -11.29 -1.03
CA ARG A 209 -4.47 -12.30 -2.10
C ARG A 209 -3.12 -12.51 -2.76
N SER A 210 -2.46 -11.44 -3.16
CA SER A 210 -1.19 -11.52 -3.91
C SER A 210 -0.01 -12.08 -3.11
N GLU A 211 -0.10 -12.09 -1.78
CA GLU A 211 0.93 -12.69 -0.91
C GLU A 211 0.59 -14.13 -0.49
N LEU A 212 -0.61 -14.65 -0.79
CA LEU A 212 -1.04 -15.98 -0.31
C LEU A 212 -0.06 -17.09 -0.67
N LYS A 213 0.44 -17.10 -1.92
CA LYS A 213 1.38 -18.12 -2.41
C LYS A 213 2.74 -18.11 -1.70
N GLU A 214 3.12 -16.97 -1.13
CA GLU A 214 4.36 -16.80 -0.37
C GLU A 214 4.17 -17.17 1.11
N VAL A 215 2.93 -17.16 1.59
CA VAL A 215 2.55 -17.37 3.01
C VAL A 215 2.13 -18.82 3.28
N ILE A 216 1.46 -19.45 2.32
CA ILE A 216 0.93 -20.81 2.43
C ILE A 216 1.05 -21.54 1.09
N ARG A 217 1.50 -22.80 1.12
CA ARG A 217 1.61 -23.63 -0.09
C ARG A 217 0.24 -24.21 -0.45
N LYS A 218 0.04 -24.49 -1.73
CA LYS A 218 -1.19 -25.15 -2.21
C LYS A 218 -1.38 -26.50 -1.50
N GLY A 219 -2.58 -26.73 -0.96
CA GLY A 219 -2.91 -27.95 -0.23
C GLY A 219 -2.32 -28.04 1.18
N GLU A 220 -1.49 -27.07 1.58
CA GLU A 220 -1.04 -26.92 2.97
C GLU A 220 -2.20 -26.41 3.83
N THR A 221 -2.26 -26.88 5.07
CA THR A 221 -3.11 -26.34 6.11
C THR A 221 -2.21 -25.93 7.26
N VAL A 222 -2.24 -24.66 7.64
CA VAL A 222 -1.35 -24.10 8.66
C VAL A 222 -2.16 -23.53 9.83
N PRO A 223 -1.59 -23.51 11.06
CA PRO A 223 -2.20 -22.81 12.18
C PRO A 223 -2.50 -21.34 11.87
N ALA A 224 -3.63 -20.84 12.37
CA ALA A 224 -4.10 -19.49 12.10
C ALA A 224 -3.11 -18.41 12.57
N ALA A 225 -2.52 -18.58 13.76
CA ALA A 225 -1.51 -17.67 14.29
C ALA A 225 -0.24 -17.65 13.43
N GLU A 226 0.20 -18.81 12.95
CA GLU A 226 1.36 -18.91 12.06
C GLU A 226 1.09 -18.23 10.72
N PHE A 227 -0.09 -18.44 10.13
CA PHE A 227 -0.48 -17.74 8.90
C PHE A 227 -0.44 -16.22 9.06
N VAL A 228 -1.02 -15.69 10.14
CA VAL A 228 -1.03 -14.23 10.38
C VAL A 228 0.40 -13.71 10.59
N SER A 229 1.26 -14.45 11.30
CA SER A 229 2.67 -14.09 11.47
C SER A 229 3.44 -14.06 10.15
N ARG A 230 3.28 -15.09 9.30
CA ARG A 230 3.87 -15.12 7.95
C ARG A 230 3.34 -13.98 7.07
N LEU A 231 2.04 -13.70 7.13
CA LEU A 231 1.43 -12.58 6.40
C LEU A 231 1.95 -11.22 6.88
N ALA A 232 2.13 -11.04 8.19
CA ALA A 232 2.65 -9.82 8.80
C ALA A 232 4.09 -9.50 8.37
N ILE A 233 4.90 -10.51 8.04
CA ILE A 233 6.24 -10.30 7.45
C ILE A 233 6.12 -9.70 6.04
N ARG A 234 5.13 -10.14 5.27
CA ARG A 234 4.90 -9.68 3.87
C ARG A 234 4.17 -8.34 3.81
N LEU A 235 3.22 -8.14 4.71
CA LEU A 235 2.34 -6.98 4.80
C LEU A 235 2.44 -6.38 6.23
N PRO A 236 3.56 -5.71 6.57
CA PRO A 236 3.86 -5.24 7.93
C PRO A 236 2.92 -4.16 8.49
N VAL A 237 1.95 -3.69 7.69
CA VAL A 237 0.88 -2.76 8.09
C VAL A 237 -0.38 -3.46 8.61
N LEU A 238 -0.48 -4.79 8.46
CA LEU A 238 -1.59 -5.60 8.97
C LEU A 238 -1.32 -6.11 10.38
N ASP A 239 -2.31 -6.78 10.98
CA ASP A 239 -2.25 -7.42 12.30
C ASP A 239 -0.91 -8.12 12.57
N SER A 240 -0.32 -7.85 13.75
CA SER A 240 1.00 -8.33 14.17
C SER A 240 2.21 -7.88 13.33
N GLY A 241 2.00 -7.06 12.29
CA GLY A 241 3.06 -6.45 11.50
C GLY A 241 3.83 -5.39 12.27
N VAL A 242 5.10 -5.18 11.93
CA VAL A 242 5.94 -4.24 12.69
C VAL A 242 5.45 -2.80 12.58
N TYR A 243 5.02 -2.34 11.40
CA TYR A 243 4.46 -0.98 11.26
C TYR A 243 3.11 -0.84 11.97
N ARG A 244 2.32 -1.91 11.95
CA ARG A 244 1.08 -2.00 12.71
C ARG A 244 1.34 -1.79 14.21
N LEU A 245 2.29 -2.54 14.76
CA LEU A 245 2.63 -2.46 16.18
C LEU A 245 3.20 -1.08 16.57
N GLU A 246 4.04 -0.48 15.73
CA GLU A 246 4.55 0.89 15.94
C GLU A 246 3.41 1.92 16.02
N VAL A 247 2.40 1.81 15.16
CA VAL A 247 1.24 2.71 15.20
C VAL A 247 0.40 2.45 16.44
N GLU A 248 0.08 1.20 16.77
CA GLU A 248 -0.74 0.88 17.95
C GLU A 248 -0.12 1.42 19.26
N GLN A 249 1.21 1.44 19.37
CA GLN A 249 1.91 1.99 20.53
C GLN A 249 1.71 3.50 20.75
N VAL A 250 1.41 4.25 19.68
CA VAL A 250 1.19 5.71 19.75
C VAL A 250 -0.29 6.09 19.81
N LEU A 251 -1.20 5.11 19.82
CA LEU A 251 -2.63 5.35 19.98
C LEU A 251 -2.99 5.44 21.46
N ARG A 252 -3.87 6.39 21.80
CA ARG A 252 -4.39 6.62 23.15
C ARG A 252 -5.46 5.57 23.48
N PRO A 253 -5.30 4.79 24.57
CA PRO A 253 -6.27 3.78 24.98
C PRO A 253 -7.68 4.34 25.25
N GLU A 254 -7.79 5.64 25.56
CA GLU A 254 -9.07 6.29 25.86
C GLU A 254 -9.91 6.57 24.60
N SER A 255 -9.29 6.62 23.42
CA SER A 255 -9.94 6.96 22.15
C SER A 255 -9.76 5.92 21.04
N TRP A 256 -8.94 4.90 21.28
CA TRP A 256 -8.81 3.73 20.42
C TRP A 256 -8.70 2.48 21.27
N THR A 257 -9.43 1.44 20.86
CA THR A 257 -9.45 0.14 21.55
C THR A 257 -8.84 -0.91 20.64
N ALA A 258 -7.80 -1.59 21.10
CA ALA A 258 -7.22 -2.72 20.40
C ALA A 258 -8.24 -3.86 20.25
N PRO A 259 -8.14 -4.68 19.18
CA PRO A 259 -8.91 -5.92 19.09
C PRO A 259 -8.72 -6.77 20.34
N ALA A 260 -9.81 -7.39 20.81
CA ALA A 260 -9.73 -8.33 21.93
C ALA A 260 -8.76 -9.48 21.63
N THR A 261 -8.15 -10.08 22.66
CA THR A 261 -7.22 -11.19 22.47
C THR A 261 -7.85 -12.30 21.62
N GLY A 262 -7.15 -12.71 20.56
CA GLY A 262 -7.64 -13.71 19.61
C GLY A 262 -8.61 -13.17 18.55
N HIS A 263 -8.91 -11.87 18.53
CA HIS A 263 -9.70 -11.23 17.48
C HIS A 263 -8.78 -10.53 16.49
N LEU A 264 -9.09 -10.65 15.20
CA LEU A 264 -8.41 -9.90 14.16
C LEU A 264 -9.03 -8.51 14.01
N SER A 265 -8.30 -7.59 13.38
CA SER A 265 -8.83 -6.30 12.93
C SER A 265 -9.99 -6.49 11.95
N THR A 266 -10.87 -5.49 11.85
CA THR A 266 -11.96 -5.51 10.86
C THR A 266 -11.43 -5.59 9.42
N ALA A 267 -10.30 -4.93 9.14
CA ALA A 267 -9.62 -4.94 7.84
C ALA A 267 -9.18 -6.36 7.42
N LEU A 268 -8.39 -7.04 8.25
CA LEU A 268 -7.93 -8.39 7.94
C LEU A 268 -9.10 -9.39 7.97
N SER A 269 -10.04 -9.22 8.89
CA SER A 269 -11.24 -10.05 8.95
C SER A 269 -12.05 -10.00 7.67
N PHE A 270 -12.29 -8.79 7.14
CA PHE A 270 -12.99 -8.60 5.88
C PHE A 270 -12.26 -9.24 4.71
N ALA A 271 -10.94 -9.06 4.62
CA ALA A 271 -10.13 -9.65 3.56
C ALA A 271 -10.18 -11.18 3.56
N LEU A 272 -9.97 -11.81 4.72
CA LEU A 272 -10.04 -13.27 4.84
C LEU A 272 -11.45 -13.79 4.53
N ARG A 273 -12.50 -13.09 5.00
CA ARG A 273 -13.88 -13.46 4.68
C ARG A 273 -14.18 -13.38 3.18
N ARG A 274 -13.68 -12.36 2.48
CA ARG A 274 -13.83 -12.25 1.02
C ARG A 274 -13.10 -13.37 0.30
N LEU A 275 -11.86 -13.66 0.69
CA LEU A 275 -11.05 -14.73 0.09
C LEU A 275 -11.66 -16.12 0.32
N GLN A 276 -12.22 -16.36 1.51
CA GLN A 276 -12.95 -17.58 1.83
C GLN A 276 -14.21 -17.71 0.96
N LYS A 277 -15.03 -16.66 0.85
CA LYS A 277 -16.22 -16.65 -0.01
C LYS A 277 -15.90 -16.85 -1.50
N GLN A 278 -14.72 -16.43 -1.93
CA GLN A 278 -14.22 -16.65 -3.29
C GLN A 278 -13.64 -18.06 -3.50
N GLY A 279 -13.61 -18.89 -2.45
CA GLY A 279 -13.06 -20.25 -2.50
C GLY A 279 -11.54 -20.28 -2.71
N MET A 280 -10.82 -19.22 -2.32
CA MET A 280 -9.35 -19.20 -2.38
C MET A 280 -8.73 -19.81 -1.14
N ILE A 281 -9.33 -19.56 0.02
CA ILE A 281 -8.88 -20.12 1.30
C ILE A 281 -10.01 -20.87 1.99
N GLY A 282 -9.65 -21.86 2.79
CA GLY A 282 -10.54 -22.52 3.74
C GLY A 282 -10.19 -22.09 5.16
N LEU A 283 -11.19 -21.77 5.97
CA LEU A 283 -11.02 -21.54 7.40
C LEU A 283 -11.55 -22.77 8.14
N VAL A 284 -10.70 -23.40 8.96
CA VAL A 284 -10.97 -24.71 9.55
C VAL A 284 -10.80 -24.66 11.07
N THR A 285 -11.67 -25.37 11.77
CA THR A 285 -11.61 -25.56 13.22
C THR A 285 -11.26 -27.02 13.51
N LEU A 286 -10.09 -27.23 14.10
CA LEU A 286 -9.61 -28.54 14.56
C LEU A 286 -9.70 -28.58 16.09
N ALA A 287 -10.13 -29.73 16.64
CA ALA A 287 -10.49 -29.86 18.05
C ALA A 287 -9.31 -29.67 19.02
N ASP A 288 -8.09 -30.01 18.61
CA ASP A 288 -6.89 -30.03 19.48
C ASP A 288 -5.97 -28.81 19.29
N ALA A 289 -6.46 -27.73 18.69
CA ALA A 289 -5.63 -26.56 18.42
C ALA A 289 -5.46 -25.66 19.66
N GLY A 290 -4.20 -25.35 20.01
CA GLY A 290 -3.88 -24.51 21.18
C GLY A 290 -4.20 -23.02 21.04
N SER A 291 -4.50 -22.54 19.82
CA SER A 291 -4.84 -21.13 19.57
C SER A 291 -5.94 -21.00 18.54
N ARG A 292 -6.87 -20.07 18.76
CA ARG A 292 -8.01 -19.78 17.89
C ARG A 292 -8.02 -18.28 17.57
N LEU A 293 -8.26 -17.95 16.31
CA LEU A 293 -8.48 -16.58 15.86
C LEU A 293 -9.94 -16.38 15.46
N THR A 294 -10.43 -15.16 15.61
CA THR A 294 -11.82 -14.78 15.37
C THR A 294 -11.89 -13.64 14.37
N LEU A 295 -12.66 -13.84 13.30
CA LEU A 295 -13.02 -12.77 12.38
C LEU A 295 -14.10 -11.87 12.99
N VAL A 296 -13.95 -10.56 12.81
CA VAL A 296 -14.92 -9.56 13.26
C VAL A 296 -15.38 -8.66 12.11
N GLY A 297 -16.63 -8.24 12.18
CA GLY A 297 -17.24 -7.27 11.28
C GLY A 297 -17.49 -5.92 11.96
N GLN A 298 -18.40 -5.16 11.36
CA GLN A 298 -18.84 -3.85 11.83
C GLN A 298 -19.13 -3.82 13.32
N GLY A 299 -18.60 -2.82 14.02
CA GLY A 299 -18.79 -2.62 15.46
C GLY A 299 -18.24 -3.77 16.32
N GLY A 300 -17.28 -4.54 15.80
CA GLY A 300 -16.67 -5.66 16.52
C GLY A 300 -17.53 -6.94 16.56
N ARG A 301 -18.63 -7.02 15.80
CA ARG A 301 -19.48 -8.21 15.74
C ARG A 301 -18.68 -9.42 15.27
N THR A 302 -18.63 -10.47 16.09
CA THR A 302 -17.98 -11.73 15.72
C THR A 302 -18.69 -12.40 14.54
N TRP A 303 -17.92 -12.90 13.58
CA TRP A 303 -18.43 -13.69 12.44
C TRP A 303 -18.20 -15.18 12.65
N GLU A 304 -16.95 -15.62 12.56
CA GLU A 304 -16.55 -17.01 12.77
C GLU A 304 -15.16 -17.07 13.37
N SER A 305 -14.89 -18.14 14.09
CA SER A 305 -13.57 -18.44 14.62
C SER A 305 -12.97 -19.64 13.90
N PHE A 306 -11.65 -19.63 13.74
CA PHE A 306 -10.90 -20.67 13.05
C PHE A 306 -9.57 -20.91 13.76
N THR A 307 -9.03 -22.10 13.56
CA THR A 307 -7.77 -22.54 14.16
C THR A 307 -6.69 -22.73 13.10
N HIS A 308 -7.11 -23.00 11.87
CA HIS A 308 -6.25 -23.30 10.74
C HIS A 308 -6.80 -22.67 9.47
N ILE A 309 -5.92 -22.41 8.52
CA ILE A 309 -6.24 -21.91 7.19
C ILE A 309 -5.57 -22.78 6.14
N SER A 310 -6.29 -23.05 5.05
CA SER A 310 -5.81 -23.82 3.91
C SER A 310 -5.92 -23.03 2.62
N LEU A 311 -5.00 -23.27 1.68
CA LEU A 311 -5.06 -22.68 0.35
C LEU A 311 -5.77 -23.65 -0.61
N LEU A 312 -6.94 -23.26 -1.09
CA LEU A 312 -7.82 -24.09 -1.93
C LEU A 312 -7.55 -23.95 -3.43
N ARG A 313 -7.11 -22.76 -3.87
CA ARG A 313 -6.78 -22.44 -5.27
C ARG A 313 -5.46 -21.68 -5.32
N ASP A 314 -4.78 -21.76 -6.46
CA ASP A 314 -3.64 -20.89 -6.70
C ASP A 314 -4.13 -19.45 -6.72
N ALA A 315 -3.47 -18.58 -5.96
CA ALA A 315 -3.69 -17.14 -6.02
C ALA A 315 -3.04 -16.64 -7.32
N SER A 316 -3.82 -16.60 -8.40
CA SER A 316 -3.47 -15.90 -9.65
C SER A 316 -3.57 -14.40 -9.44
#